data_AF-A0A0F2LJY1-F1
#
_entry.id   AF-A0A0F2LJY1-F1
#
_cell.length_a   1.000
_cell.length_b   1.000
_cell.length_c   1.000
_cell.angle_alpha   90.00
_cell.angle_beta   90.00
_cell.angle_gamma   90.00
#
_symmetry.space_group_name_H-M   'P 1'
#
loop_
_entity.id
_entity.type
_entity.pdbx_description
1 polymer ?
#
loop_
_entity_poly.entity_id
_entity_poly.type
_entity_poly.pdbx_seq_one_letter_code
_entity_poly.pdbx_strand_id
1 'polypeptide(L)'
;MQYVGPQLLGNEIGPLSPSAQLCIEVFVPPKNMNELYLVAQEVANHQIKPLSNSQLISMFGQQQKVDEIAQALEQEGFQVVYESPFSLTAQAPAGTVERLFSTQLYLFNNSGEMYYKPVATPKVPEFLKGVVIGGLTNFTLIRPQHIVVGKV
;
A
#
# COMPACT_ATOMS: atom_id res chain seq x y z
N MET A 1 -10.06 -14.54 5.02
CA MET A 1 -9.67 -13.15 4.70
C MET A 1 -10.10 -12.87 3.27
N GLN A 2 -10.81 -11.76 3.04
CA GLN A 2 -11.28 -11.35 1.71
C GLN A 2 -10.32 -10.28 1.19
N TYR A 3 -9.74 -10.47 0.01
CA TYR A 3 -8.95 -9.44 -0.67
C TYR A 3 -9.85 -8.25 -0.98
N VAL A 4 -9.46 -7.05 -0.54
CA VAL A 4 -10.16 -5.79 -0.84
C VAL A 4 -9.27 -4.99 -1.78
N GLY A 5 -9.64 -4.92 -3.05
CA GLY A 5 -8.96 -4.15 -4.08
C GLY A 5 -9.97 -3.38 -4.94
N PRO A 6 -9.52 -2.45 -5.80
CA PRO A 6 -10.41 -1.72 -6.71
C PRO A 6 -11.16 -2.69 -7.65
N GLN A 7 -12.32 -2.27 -8.15
CA GLN A 7 -12.96 -2.94 -9.29
C GLN A 7 -12.14 -2.64 -10.55
N LEU A 8 -11.45 -3.65 -11.07
CA LEU A 8 -10.48 -3.51 -12.15
C LEU A 8 -11.13 -3.83 -13.50
N LEU A 9 -11.21 -2.84 -14.38
CA LEU A 9 -11.89 -2.87 -15.69
C LEU A 9 -10.90 -2.99 -16.85
N GLY A 10 -11.34 -3.42 -18.03
CA GLY A 10 -10.52 -3.43 -19.24
C GLY A 10 -10.20 -4.83 -19.75
N ASN A 11 -9.62 -4.88 -20.95
CA ASN A 11 -9.33 -6.12 -21.65
C ASN A 11 -7.92 -6.62 -21.29
N GLU A 12 -7.81 -7.91 -21.01
CA GLU A 12 -6.53 -8.59 -20.80
C GLU A 12 -5.70 -8.57 -22.08
N ILE A 13 -4.40 -8.30 -21.94
CA ILE A 13 -3.44 -8.28 -23.05
C ILE A 13 -2.50 -9.48 -22.94
N GLY A 14 -2.05 -9.79 -21.74
CA GLY A 14 -1.14 -10.90 -21.47
C GLY A 14 -0.31 -10.69 -20.21
N PRO A 15 0.62 -11.62 -19.91
CA PRO A 15 1.45 -11.55 -18.71
C PRO A 15 2.36 -10.33 -18.72
N LEU A 16 2.56 -9.72 -17.55
CA LEU A 16 3.57 -8.70 -17.34
C LEU A 16 4.96 -9.33 -17.49
N SER A 17 5.93 -8.59 -18.05
CA SER A 17 7.31 -9.09 -18.15
C SER A 17 7.86 -9.41 -16.75
N PRO A 18 8.43 -10.61 -16.52
CA PRO A 18 9.02 -10.98 -15.23
C PRO A 18 10.15 -10.05 -14.76
N SER A 19 10.78 -9.33 -15.70
CA SER A 19 11.85 -8.36 -15.44
C SER A 19 11.36 -6.93 -15.20
N ALA A 20 10.06 -6.66 -15.36
CA ALA A 20 9.50 -5.33 -15.12
C ALA A 20 9.70 -4.95 -13.65
N GLN A 21 10.31 -3.80 -13.40
CA GLN A 21 10.52 -3.31 -12.03
C GLN A 21 9.20 -2.81 -11.46
N LEU A 22 8.83 -3.35 -10.30
CA LEU A 22 7.63 -2.98 -9.57
C LEU A 22 8.01 -2.40 -8.21
N CYS A 23 7.16 -1.51 -7.73
CA CYS A 23 7.30 -0.86 -6.44
C CYS A 23 6.12 -1.28 -5.57
N ILE A 24 6.41 -1.89 -4.41
CA ILE A 24 5.41 -2.19 -3.40
C ILE A 24 5.55 -1.22 -2.23
N GLU A 25 4.40 -0.80 -1.72
CA GLU A 25 4.33 0.02 -0.52
C GLU A 25 3.73 -0.82 0.60
N VAL A 26 4.38 -0.82 1.76
CA VAL A 26 3.87 -1.48 2.95
C VAL A 26 3.64 -0.42 4.01
N PHE A 27 2.37 -0.24 4.41
CA PHE A 27 1.99 0.64 5.49
C PHE A 27 1.63 -0.19 6.73
N VAL A 28 2.39 0.03 7.80
CA VAL A 28 2.19 -0.59 9.10
C VAL A 28 1.23 0.30 9.91
N PRO A 29 0.03 -0.20 10.26
CA PRO A 29 -0.93 0.58 11.04
C PRO A 29 -0.30 1.04 12.37
N PRO A 30 -0.57 2.27 12.84
CA PRO A 30 -0.19 2.73 14.17
C PRO A 30 -0.53 1.76 15.32
N LYS A 31 0.30 1.70 16.37
CA LYS A 31 0.13 0.77 17.53
C LYS A 31 -1.23 0.91 18.24
N ASN A 32 -1.82 2.11 18.22
CA ASN A 32 -3.10 2.39 18.86
C ASN A 32 -3.93 3.36 17.99
N MET A 33 -4.66 2.81 17.02
CA MET A 33 -5.51 3.60 16.12
C MET A 33 -6.60 4.39 16.87
N ASN A 34 -7.19 3.82 17.93
CA ASN A 34 -8.25 4.48 18.69
C ASN A 34 -7.72 5.71 19.42
N GLU A 35 -6.56 5.60 20.07
CA GLU A 35 -5.92 6.73 20.73
C GLU A 35 -5.42 7.77 19.73
N LEU A 36 -4.91 7.35 18.57
CA LEU A 36 -4.56 8.28 17.49
C LEU A 36 -5.77 9.11 17.06
N TYR A 37 -6.96 8.48 16.91
CA TYR A 37 -8.19 9.20 16.58
C TYR A 37 -8.63 10.14 17.69
N LEU A 38 -8.53 9.73 18.95
CA LEU A 38 -8.85 10.59 20.09
C LEU A 38 -7.94 11.83 20.11
N VAL A 39 -6.62 11.63 20.04
CA VAL A 39 -5.63 12.73 19.98
C VAL A 39 -5.89 13.65 18.79
N ALA A 40 -6.20 13.10 17.62
CA ALA A 40 -6.52 13.90 16.45
C ALA A 40 -7.76 14.77 16.67
N GLN A 41 -8.79 14.24 17.36
CA GLN A 41 -9.98 14.99 17.73
C GLN A 41 -9.69 16.08 18.77
N GLU A 42 -8.87 15.80 19.78
CA GLU A 42 -8.47 16.76 20.80
C GLU A 42 -7.67 17.93 20.19
N VAL A 43 -6.77 17.64 19.25
CA VAL A 43 -6.04 18.66 18.48
C VAL A 43 -7.01 19.50 17.63
N ALA A 44 -7.93 18.86 16.92
CA ALA A 44 -8.91 19.55 16.08
C ALA A 44 -9.85 20.46 16.89
N ASN A 45 -10.19 20.05 18.11
CA ASN A 45 -10.99 20.84 19.05
C ASN A 45 -10.17 21.84 19.88
N HIS A 46 -8.88 22.01 19.57
CA HIS A 46 -7.96 22.89 20.28
C HIS A 46 -7.80 22.60 21.78
N GLN A 47 -8.07 21.36 22.21
CA GLN A 47 -7.93 20.92 23.60
C GLN A 47 -6.46 20.67 23.96
N ILE A 48 -5.66 20.22 22.98
CA ILE A 48 -4.21 20.07 23.08
C ILE A 48 -3.50 20.70 21.88
N LYS A 49 -2.20 20.94 22.01
CA LYS A 49 -1.36 21.37 20.88
C LYS A 49 -1.11 20.18 19.94
N PRO A 50 -0.92 20.43 18.62
CA PRO A 50 -0.46 19.40 17.70
C PRO A 50 0.81 18.72 18.20
N LEU A 51 0.89 17.40 18.05
CA LEU A 51 2.08 16.63 18.38
C LEU A 51 3.24 17.01 17.46
N SER A 52 4.46 17.02 18.00
CA SER A 52 5.67 17.01 17.18
C SER A 52 5.82 15.65 16.47
N ASN A 53 6.63 15.60 15.42
CA ASN A 53 6.96 14.34 14.74
C ASN A 53 7.55 13.31 15.71
N SER A 54 8.40 13.73 16.66
CA SER A 54 8.98 12.84 17.66
C SER A 54 7.94 12.25 18.62
N GLN A 55 6.94 13.05 19.03
CA GLN A 55 5.83 12.57 19.86
C GLN A 55 4.92 11.62 19.08
N LEU A 56 4.60 11.95 17.82
CA LEU A 56 3.81 11.07 16.95
C LEU A 56 4.49 9.71 16.79
N ILE A 57 5.78 9.70 16.48
CA ILE A 57 6.57 8.48 16.29
C ILE A 57 6.67 7.69 17.59
N SER A 58 6.94 8.34 18.73
CA SER A 58 7.09 7.63 20.00
C SER A 58 5.78 6.99 20.48
N MET A 59 4.65 7.66 20.26
CA MET A 59 3.33 7.18 20.69
C MET A 59 2.76 6.14 19.72
N PHE A 60 2.95 6.32 18.42
CA PHE A 60 2.19 5.59 17.41
C PHE A 60 3.05 4.78 16.42
N GLY A 61 4.34 5.07 16.32
CA GLY A 61 5.27 4.43 15.40
C GLY A 61 5.54 2.95 15.72
N GLN A 62 5.77 2.18 14.66
CA GLN A 62 6.07 0.74 14.69
C GLN A 62 7.42 0.42 14.06
N GLN A 63 8.46 1.22 14.35
CA GLN A 63 9.80 1.06 13.73
C GLN A 63 10.29 -0.40 13.71
N GLN A 64 10.25 -1.09 14.86
CA GLN A 64 10.67 -2.49 14.92
C GLN A 64 9.93 -3.41 13.92
N LYS A 65 8.61 -3.23 13.76
CA LYS A 65 7.83 -4.03 12.80
C LYS A 65 8.19 -3.65 11.36
N VAL A 66 8.49 -2.38 11.10
CA VAL A 66 8.98 -1.92 9.79
C VAL A 66 10.34 -2.56 9.49
N ASP A 67 11.28 -2.52 10.44
CA ASP A 67 12.61 -3.15 10.31
C ASP A 67 12.50 -4.65 10.01
N GLU A 68 11.63 -5.36 10.74
CA GLU A 68 11.38 -6.80 10.55
C GLU A 68 10.83 -7.10 9.14
N ILE A 69 9.92 -6.27 8.63
CA ILE A 69 9.37 -6.42 7.27
C ILE A 69 10.45 -6.08 6.22
N ALA A 70 11.22 -5.01 6.43
CA ALA A 70 12.30 -4.60 5.54
C ALA A 70 13.30 -5.75 5.35
N GLN A 71 13.78 -6.33 6.45
CA GLN A 71 14.71 -7.47 6.41
C GLN A 71 14.10 -8.69 5.71
N ALA A 72 12.83 -9.01 5.96
CA ALA A 72 12.16 -10.13 5.30
C ALA A 72 12.01 -9.89 3.78
N LEU A 73 11.68 -8.66 3.35
CA LEU A 73 11.59 -8.31 1.94
C LEU A 73 12.97 -8.39 1.25
N GLU A 74 14.03 -7.92 1.90
CA GLU A 74 15.39 -8.03 1.38
C GLU A 74 15.82 -9.49 1.19
N GLN A 75 15.48 -10.39 2.12
CA GLN A 75 15.72 -11.83 2.00
C GLN A 75 14.96 -12.45 0.82
N GLU A 76 13.80 -11.90 0.46
CA GLU A 76 13.00 -12.32 -0.70
C GLU A 76 13.49 -11.73 -2.03
N GLY A 77 14.53 -10.89 -1.99
CA GLY A 77 15.16 -10.28 -3.17
C GLY A 77 14.57 -8.93 -3.57
N PHE A 78 13.89 -8.25 -2.65
CA PHE A 78 13.50 -6.85 -2.81
C PHE A 78 14.64 -5.92 -2.40
N GLN A 79 14.64 -4.72 -2.96
CA GLN A 79 15.47 -3.61 -2.49
C GLN A 79 14.59 -2.59 -1.80
N VAL A 80 14.85 -2.31 -0.51
CA VAL A 80 14.17 -1.22 0.21
C VAL A 80 14.71 0.12 -0.29
N VAL A 81 13.82 1.01 -0.71
CA VAL A 81 14.16 2.34 -1.27
C VAL A 81 13.69 3.50 -0.40
N TYR A 82 12.76 3.24 0.52
CA TYR A 82 12.29 4.21 1.50
C TYR A 82 11.83 3.49 2.77
N GLU A 83 12.04 4.13 3.91
CA GLU A 83 11.62 3.63 5.21
C GLU A 83 11.22 4.78 6.15
N SER A 84 10.20 4.54 6.96
CA SER A 84 9.75 5.39 8.06
C SER A 84 9.19 4.52 9.19
N PRO A 85 8.96 5.08 10.39
CA PRO A 85 8.34 4.34 11.49
C PRO A 85 6.91 3.81 11.23
N PHE A 86 6.31 4.12 10.08
CA PHE A 86 4.93 3.73 9.71
C PHE A 86 4.84 3.02 8.37
N SER A 87 5.88 3.07 7.54
CA SER A 87 5.82 2.51 6.20
C SER A 87 7.20 2.25 5.63
N LEU A 88 7.25 1.40 4.62
CA LEU A 88 8.41 1.23 3.75
C LEU A 88 7.95 1.10 2.31
N THR A 89 8.87 1.41 1.41
CA THR A 89 8.72 1.18 -0.02
C THR A 89 9.87 0.30 -0.49
N ALA A 90 9.54 -0.76 -1.22
CA ALA A 90 10.53 -1.69 -1.74
C ALA A 90 10.27 -1.99 -3.22
N GLN A 91 11.34 -2.24 -3.97
CA GLN A 91 11.28 -2.55 -5.40
C GLN A 91 11.82 -3.93 -5.70
N ALA A 92 11.22 -4.61 -6.67
CA ALA A 92 11.70 -5.89 -7.19
C ALA A 92 11.18 -6.14 -8.61
N PRO A 93 11.83 -7.04 -9.39
CA PRO A 93 11.27 -7.55 -10.63
C PRO A 93 9.89 -8.20 -10.40
N ALA A 94 8.99 -8.10 -11.38
CA ALA A 94 7.65 -8.66 -11.32
C ALA A 94 7.65 -10.15 -10.94
N GLY A 95 8.59 -10.95 -11.47
CA GLY A 95 8.68 -12.37 -11.11
C GLY A 95 8.98 -12.62 -9.62
N THR A 96 9.69 -11.72 -8.95
CA THR A 96 9.91 -11.77 -7.50
C THR A 96 8.63 -11.43 -6.74
N VAL A 97 7.89 -10.40 -7.17
CA VAL A 97 6.59 -10.02 -6.59
C VAL A 97 5.57 -11.14 -6.75
N GLU A 98 5.44 -11.69 -7.95
CA GLU A 98 4.56 -12.80 -8.28
C GLU A 98 4.82 -14.03 -7.41
N ARG A 99 6.10 -14.38 -7.22
CA ARG A 99 6.53 -15.47 -6.34
C ARG A 99 6.13 -15.21 -4.89
N LEU A 100 6.44 -14.03 -4.35
CA LEU A 100 6.13 -13.68 -2.97
C LEU A 100 4.62 -13.77 -2.68
N PHE A 101 3.81 -13.24 -3.60
CA PHE A 101 2.36 -13.17 -3.44
C PHE A 101 1.60 -14.37 -4.04
N SER A 102 2.30 -15.39 -4.54
CA SER A 102 1.73 -16.56 -5.20
C SER A 102 0.63 -16.21 -6.22
N THR A 103 0.89 -15.21 -7.07
CA THR A 103 -0.04 -14.72 -8.10
C THR A 103 0.74 -14.41 -9.38
N GLN A 104 0.03 -14.25 -10.49
CA GLN A 104 0.57 -13.69 -11.73
C GLN A 104 0.02 -12.28 -11.94
N LEU A 105 0.82 -11.40 -12.51
CA LEU A 105 0.47 -10.03 -12.89
C LEU A 105 0.32 -9.97 -14.40
N TYR A 106 -0.81 -9.46 -14.86
CA TYR A 106 -1.11 -9.31 -16.29
C TYR A 106 -1.33 -7.85 -16.62
N LEU A 107 -1.01 -7.47 -17.86
CA LEU A 107 -1.30 -6.18 -18.44
C LEU A 107 -2.75 -6.15 -18.95
N PHE A 108 -3.40 -5.03 -18.70
CA PHE A 108 -4.76 -4.73 -19.12
C PHE A 108 -4.79 -3.38 -19.83
N ASN A 109 -5.67 -3.26 -20.83
CA ASN A 109 -6.01 -2.00 -21.47
C ASN A 109 -7.42 -1.60 -21.07
N ASN A 110 -7.55 -0.45 -20.41
CA ASN A 110 -8.84 0.17 -20.11
C ASN A 110 -8.94 1.50 -20.86
N SER A 111 -9.65 1.52 -21.99
CA SER A 111 -9.89 2.74 -22.78
C SER A 111 -8.62 3.51 -23.17
N GLY A 112 -7.54 2.80 -23.45
CA GLY A 112 -6.23 3.38 -23.82
C GLY A 112 -5.25 3.48 -22.64
N GLU A 113 -5.70 3.32 -21.40
CA GLU A 113 -4.83 3.28 -20.23
C GLU A 113 -4.32 1.87 -19.98
N MET A 114 -3.00 1.75 -19.90
CA MET A 114 -2.31 0.49 -19.64
C MET A 114 -2.01 0.36 -18.16
N TYR A 115 -2.41 -0.75 -17.55
CA TYR A 115 -2.10 -1.02 -16.15
C TYR A 115 -1.87 -2.53 -15.94
N TYR A 116 -1.21 -2.91 -14.85
CA TYR A 116 -1.08 -4.29 -14.43
C TYR A 116 -1.92 -4.59 -13.21
N LYS A 117 -2.34 -5.85 -13.07
CA LYS A 117 -3.00 -6.35 -11.85
C LYS A 117 -2.80 -7.85 -11.66
N PRO A 118 -3.06 -8.37 -10.44
CA PRO A 118 -3.15 -9.80 -10.20
C PRO A 118 -4.34 -10.41 -10.96
N VAL A 119 -4.12 -11.55 -11.61
CA VAL A 119 -5.21 -12.34 -12.24
C VAL A 119 -5.88 -13.31 -11.27
N ALA A 120 -5.22 -13.60 -10.15
CA ALA A 120 -5.76 -14.39 -9.05
C ALA A 120 -5.68 -13.60 -7.75
N THR A 121 -6.39 -14.05 -6.71
CA THR A 121 -6.28 -13.45 -5.39
C THR A 121 -4.86 -13.66 -4.82
N PRO A 122 -4.11 -12.58 -4.53
CA PRO A 122 -2.77 -12.69 -3.95
C PRO A 122 -2.81 -13.39 -2.59
N LYS A 123 -1.82 -14.26 -2.32
CA LYS A 123 -1.58 -14.80 -0.98
C LYS A 123 -0.59 -13.90 -0.26
N VAL A 124 -1.04 -13.32 0.85
CA VAL A 124 -0.19 -12.46 1.67
C VAL A 124 0.69 -13.35 2.58
N PRO A 125 2.03 -13.22 2.53
CA PRO A 125 2.93 -13.99 3.40
C PRO A 125 2.76 -13.57 4.87
N GLU A 126 3.14 -14.45 5.80
CA GLU A 126 2.89 -14.26 7.24
C GLU A 126 3.46 -12.93 7.77
N PHE A 127 4.68 -12.59 7.37
CA PHE A 127 5.37 -11.37 7.80
C PHE A 127 4.68 -10.07 7.32
N LEU A 128 3.81 -10.14 6.30
CA LEU A 128 3.00 -9.03 5.82
C LEU A 128 1.56 -9.06 6.37
N LYS A 129 1.26 -9.86 7.39
CA LYS A 129 -0.08 -9.82 7.99
C LYS A 129 -0.30 -8.57 8.83
N GLY A 130 -1.53 -8.04 8.73
CA GLY A 130 -1.96 -6.87 9.49
C GLY A 130 -1.28 -5.57 9.06
N VAL A 131 -0.88 -5.49 7.78
CA VAL A 131 -0.39 -4.27 7.13
C VAL A 131 -1.25 -3.96 5.91
N VAL A 132 -1.17 -2.74 5.40
CA VAL A 132 -1.74 -2.37 4.10
C VAL A 132 -0.64 -2.49 3.05
N ILE A 133 -0.96 -3.12 1.93
CA ILE A 133 -0.02 -3.39 0.84
C ILE A 133 -0.52 -2.67 -0.42
N GLY A 134 0.29 -1.75 -0.94
CA GLY A 134 0.10 -1.07 -2.20
C GLY A 134 1.04 -1.59 -3.29
N GLY A 135 0.74 -1.27 -4.55
CA GLY A 135 1.63 -1.55 -5.68
C GLY A 135 1.49 -2.93 -6.33
N LEU A 136 0.51 -3.75 -5.93
CA LEU A 136 0.15 -4.97 -6.68
C LEU A 136 -0.65 -4.67 -7.96
N THR A 137 -1.14 -3.43 -8.08
CA THR A 137 -1.69 -2.86 -9.30
C THR A 137 -1.28 -1.40 -9.37
N ASN A 138 -1.04 -0.88 -10.57
CA ASN A 138 -0.85 0.55 -10.82
C ASN A 138 -2.13 1.21 -11.38
N PHE A 139 -3.28 0.53 -11.33
CA PHE A 139 -4.55 1.11 -11.74
C PHE A 139 -4.94 2.27 -10.82
N THR A 140 -5.16 3.44 -11.41
CA THR A 140 -5.63 4.61 -10.68
C THR A 140 -7.04 4.95 -11.14
N LEU A 141 -8.01 4.89 -10.24
CA LEU A 141 -9.36 5.34 -10.53
C LEU A 141 -9.48 6.83 -10.20
N ILE A 142 -9.34 7.70 -11.20
CA ILE A 142 -9.61 9.12 -11.03
C ILE A 142 -11.12 9.33 -11.09
N ARG A 143 -11.74 9.59 -9.93
CA ARG A 143 -13.14 10.06 -9.87
C ARG A 143 -13.12 11.58 -9.64
N PRO A 144 -13.35 12.41 -10.68
CA PRO A 144 -13.47 13.83 -10.47
C PRO A 144 -14.62 14.11 -9.50
N GLN A 145 -14.37 14.92 -8.48
CA GLN A 145 -15.45 15.43 -7.63
C GLN A 145 -16.24 16.44 -8.47
N HIS A 146 -17.38 16.01 -9.01
CA HIS A 146 -18.38 16.96 -9.47
C HIS A 146 -18.98 17.60 -8.22
N ILE A 147 -18.48 18.77 -7.83
CA ILE A 147 -19.21 19.65 -6.92
C ILE A 147 -20.46 20.07 -7.69
N VAL A 148 -21.57 19.40 -7.41
CA VAL A 148 -22.88 19.92 -7.79
C VAL A 148 -23.11 21.11 -6.89
N VAL A 149 -22.71 22.30 -7.36
CA VAL A 149 -23.18 23.55 -6.77
C VAL A 149 -24.68 23.52 -6.98
N GLY A 150 -25.44 23.27 -5.91
CA GLY A 150 -26.89 23.27 -5.95
C GLY A 150 -27.35 24.53 -6.66
N LYS A 151 -28.22 24.36 -7.66
CA LYS A 151 -29.00 25.48 -8.19
C LYS A 151 -29.73 26.09 -6.99
N VAL A 152 -29.38 27.33 -6.67
CA VAL A 152 -30.22 28.21 -5.85
C VAL A 152 -31.49 28.51 -6.62
#